data_AF-A0A538T2V8-F1
#
_entry.id   AF-A0A538T2V8-F1
#
_cell.length_a   1.000
_cell.length_b   1.000
_cell.length_c   1.000
_cell.angle_alpha   90.00
_cell.angle_beta   90.00
_cell.angle_gamma   90.00
#
_symmetry.space_group_name_H-M   'P 1'
#
loop_
_entity.id
_entity.type
_entity.pdbx_description
1 polymer ?
#
loop_
_entity_poly.entity_id
_entity_poly.type
_entity_poly.pdbx_seq_one_letter_code
_entity_poly.pdbx_strand_id
1 'polypeptide(L)' 'DTYSLEELAAAGAKRISVGGTFARVALGAFLRAAREVKEKGTFTFAADTISHAEVSAFMAPPAPAKGTRE' A
#
# COMPACT_ATOMS: atom_id res chain seq x y z
N ASP A 1 1.92 -21.28 8.93
CA ASP A 1 2.70 -21.42 7.68
C ASP A 1 1.99 -20.74 6.54
N THR A 2 2.74 -19.97 5.76
CA THR A 2 2.24 -19.27 4.56
C THR A 2 3.25 -19.48 3.44
N TYR A 3 2.75 -19.76 2.23
CA TYR A 3 3.58 -19.92 1.04
C TYR A 3 4.07 -18.57 0.51
N SER A 4 5.31 -18.54 0.06
CA SER A 4 5.91 -17.44 -0.70
C SER A 4 5.34 -17.36 -2.12
N LEU A 5 5.56 -16.23 -2.80
CA LEU A 5 5.20 -16.10 -4.22
C LEU A 5 5.94 -17.12 -5.09
N GLU A 6 7.19 -17.44 -4.75
CA GLU A 6 8.04 -18.37 -5.47
C GLU A 6 7.51 -19.80 -5.38
N GLU A 7 7.10 -20.25 -4.19
CA GLU A 7 6.50 -21.57 -3.99
C GLU A 7 5.16 -21.69 -4.73
N LEU A 8 4.34 -20.64 -4.69
CA LEU A 8 3.08 -20.61 -5.42
C LEU A 8 3.31 -20.64 -6.94
N ALA A 9 4.32 -19.91 -7.44
CA ALA A 9 4.71 -19.92 -8.84
C ALA A 9 5.25 -21.29 -9.28
N ALA A 10 6.11 -21.92 -8.47
CA ALA A 10 6.64 -23.26 -8.72
C ALA A 10 5.53 -24.32 -8.73
N ALA A 11 4.49 -24.15 -7.94
CA ALA A 11 3.27 -24.97 -7.95
C ALA A 11 2.35 -24.70 -9.15
N GLY A 12 2.71 -23.76 -10.05
CA GLY A 12 1.98 -23.46 -11.28
C GLY A 12 0.94 -22.35 -11.17
N ALA A 13 0.89 -21.59 -10.06
CA ALA A 13 -0.03 -20.47 -9.93
C ALA A 13 0.35 -19.33 -10.91
N LYS A 14 -0.64 -18.88 -11.69
CA LYS A 14 -0.47 -17.76 -12.65
C LYS A 14 -1.04 -16.42 -12.16
N ARG A 15 -1.87 -16.45 -11.12
CA ARG A 15 -2.48 -15.27 -10.50
C ARG A 15 -2.64 -15.51 -9.01
N ILE A 16 -2.25 -14.53 -8.21
CA ILE A 16 -2.37 -14.56 -6.75
C ILE A 16 -3.28 -13.42 -6.33
N SER A 17 -4.31 -13.72 -5.53
CA SER A 17 -5.22 -12.72 -4.98
C SER A 17 -5.00 -12.61 -3.48
N VAL A 18 -5.02 -11.38 -2.97
CA VAL A 18 -4.99 -11.10 -1.53
C VAL A 18 -6.39 -10.84 -0.95
N GLY A 19 -7.44 -10.92 -1.79
CA GLY A 19 -8.80 -10.53 -1.43
C GLY A 19 -8.85 -9.11 -0.86
N GLY A 20 -9.68 -8.90 0.17
CA GLY A 20 -9.79 -7.61 0.87
C GLY A 20 -8.66 -7.31 1.87
N THR A 21 -7.54 -8.03 1.83
CA THR A 21 -6.52 -7.94 2.90
C THR A 21 -5.81 -6.59 2.93
N PHE A 22 -5.44 -6.01 1.78
CA PHE A 22 -4.81 -4.69 1.76
C PHE A 22 -5.71 -3.58 2.29
N ALA A 23 -7.01 -3.63 1.98
CA ALA A 23 -7.98 -2.69 2.55
C ALA A 23 -8.05 -2.80 4.08
N ARG A 24 -8.08 -4.03 4.61
CA ARG A 24 -8.06 -4.26 6.07
C ARG A 24 -6.76 -3.84 6.73
N VAL A 25 -5.62 -3.98 6.06
CA VAL A 25 -4.33 -3.49 6.55
C VAL A 25 -4.35 -1.96 6.68
N ALA A 26 -4.85 -1.25 5.65
CA ALA A 26 -4.99 0.20 5.70
C ALA A 26 -5.93 0.67 6.82
N LEU A 27 -7.10 0.03 6.96
CA LEU A 27 -8.03 0.30 8.05
C LEU A 27 -7.43 0.02 9.43
N GLY A 28 -6.62 -1.04 9.55
CA GLY A 28 -5.90 -1.35 10.79
C GLY A 28 -4.89 -0.28 11.18
N ALA A 29 -4.11 0.24 10.22
CA ALA A 29 -3.19 1.35 10.46
C ALA A 29 -3.94 2.62 10.87
N PHE A 30 -5.01 2.95 10.15
CA PHE A 30 -5.88 4.08 10.50
C PHE A 30 -6.46 3.96 11.92
N LEU A 31 -6.99 2.81 12.31
CA LEU A 31 -7.55 2.60 13.64
C LEU A 31 -6.49 2.72 14.75
N ARG A 32 -5.24 2.29 14.50
CA ARG A 32 -4.14 2.48 15.46
C ARG A 32 -3.83 3.96 15.66
N ALA A 33 -3.70 4.73 14.57
CA ALA A 33 -3.49 6.17 14.64
C ALA A 33 -4.66 6.89 15.34
N ALA A 34 -5.90 6.56 14.98
CA ALA A 34 -7.09 7.15 15.58
C ALA A 34 -7.20 6.87 17.10
N ARG A 35 -6.86 5.64 17.52
CA ARG A 35 -6.78 5.29 18.95
C ARG A 35 -5.68 6.04 19.66
N GLU A 36 -4.49 6.17 19.06
CA GLU A 36 -3.41 6.97 19.64
C GLU A 36 -3.87 8.41 19.91
N VAL A 37 -4.45 9.07 18.92
CA VAL A 37 -4.96 10.44 19.07
C VAL A 37 -6.03 10.52 20.16
N LYS A 38 -6.99 9.60 20.15
CA LYS A 38 -8.11 9.60 21.11
C LYS A 38 -7.69 9.28 22.55
N GLU A 39 -6.84 8.28 22.73
CA GLU A 39 -6.52 7.71 24.05
C GLU A 39 -5.27 8.35 24.67
N LYS A 40 -4.31 8.79 23.86
CA LYS A 40 -3.01 9.29 24.31
C LYS A 40 -2.78 10.76 23.98
N GLY A 41 -3.52 11.35 23.03
CA GLY A 41 -3.32 12.73 22.60
C GLY A 41 -1.99 12.95 21.87
N THR A 42 -1.40 11.90 21.29
CA THR A 42 -0.12 11.96 20.57
C THR A 42 -0.28 11.66 19.08
N PHE A 43 0.76 11.95 18.31
CA PHE A 43 0.77 11.87 16.84
C PHE A 43 1.99 11.10 16.29
N THR A 44 2.50 10.14 17.05
CA THR A 44 3.70 9.36 16.71
C THR A 44 3.50 8.49 15.46
N PHE A 45 2.25 8.09 15.15
CA PHE A 45 1.92 7.41 13.89
C PHE A 45 2.39 8.15 12.64
N ALA A 46 2.58 9.48 12.71
CA ALA A 46 3.01 10.28 11.56
C ALA A 46 4.39 9.85 11.04
N ALA A 47 5.25 9.30 11.90
CA ALA A 47 6.58 8.82 11.51
C ALA A 47 6.54 7.64 10.51
N ASP A 48 5.45 6.85 10.52
CA ASP A 48 5.27 5.70 9.63
C ASP A 48 4.46 6.06 8.36
N THR A 49 4.11 7.33 8.18
CA THR A 49 3.31 7.75 7.02
C THR A 49 4.18 7.96 5.79
N ILE A 50 3.65 7.56 4.64
CA ILE A 50 4.19 7.91 3.33
C ILE A 50 4.15 9.43 3.15
N SER A 51 5.18 10.02 2.52
CA SER A 51 5.22 11.47 2.33
C SER A 51 4.14 11.93 1.34
N HIS A 52 3.71 13.19 1.49
CA HIS A 52 2.77 13.79 0.54
C HIS A 52 3.28 13.77 -0.91
N ALA A 53 4.59 13.93 -1.11
CA ALA A 53 5.21 13.88 -2.43
C ALA A 53 5.08 12.49 -3.06
N GLU A 54 5.34 11.43 -2.30
CA GLU A 54 5.20 10.05 -2.78
C GLU A 54 3.73 9.72 -3.10
N VAL A 55 2.78 10.10 -2.24
CA VAL A 55 1.34 9.92 -2.52
C VAL A 55 0.93 10.66 -3.79
N SER A 56 1.39 11.90 -3.95
CA SER A 56 1.09 12.70 -5.14
C SER A 56 1.64 12.05 -6.41
N ALA A 57 2.84 11.46 -6.33
CA ALA A 57 3.43 10.74 -7.45
C ALA A 57 2.63 9.49 -7.84
N PHE A 58 2.10 8.74 -6.86
CA PHE A 58 1.22 7.59 -7.12
C PHE A 58 -0.14 7.98 -7.71
N MET A 59 -0.65 9.18 -7.39
CA MET A 59 -1.94 9.68 -7.87
C MET A 59 -1.85 10.50 -9.15
N ALA A 60 -0.64 10.85 -9.59
CA ALA A 60 -0.43 11.62 -10.80
C ALA A 60 -0.91 10.84 -12.04
N PRO A 61 -1.46 11.53 -13.06
CA PRO A 61 -1.73 10.88 -14.33
C PRO A 61 -0.43 10.30 -14.90
N PRO A 62 -0.51 9.18 -15.66
CA PRO A 62 0.67 8.62 -16.30
C PRO A 62 1.32 9.67 -17.19
N ALA A 63 2.66 9.70 -17.21
CA ALA A 63 3.39 10.60 -18.08
C ALA A 63 2.92 10.41 -19.54
N PRO A 64 2.77 11.50 -20.32
CA PRO A 64 2.40 11.39 -21.71
C PRO A 64 3.42 10.48 -22.41
N ALA A 65 2.91 9.53 -23.21
CA ALA A 65 3.75 8.67 -24.02
C ALA A 65 4.71 9.55 -24.82
N LYS A 66 6.03 9.30 -24.71
CA LYS A 66 7.02 10.02 -25.52
C LYS A 66 6.65 9.80 -26.98
N GLY A 67 6.16 10.85 -27.64
CA GLY A 67 5.79 10.80 -29.04
C GLY A 67 6.96 10.29 -29.86
N THR A 68 6.74 9.23 -30.61
CA THR A 68 7.57 8.88 -31.77
C THR A 68 7.57 10.09 -32.69
N ARG A 69 8.68 10.84 -32.71
CA ARG A 69 8.97 11.70 -33.85
C ARG A 69 9.31 10.76 -35.01
N GLU A 70 8.45 10.75 -36.01
CA GLU A 70 8.81 10.32 -37.37
C GLU A 70 9.75 11.35 -38.01
#